data_AF-A0A925L5E0-F1
#
_entry.id   AF-A0A925L5E0-F1
#
_cell.length_a   1.000
_cell.length_b   1.000
_cell.length_c   1.000
_cell.angle_alpha   90.00
_cell.angle_beta   90.00
_cell.angle_gamma   90.00
#
_symmetry.space_group_name_H-M   'P 1'
#
loop_
_entity.id
_entity.type
_entity.pdbx_description
1 polymer ?
#
loop_
_entity_poly.entity_id
_entity_poly.type
_entity_poly.pdbx_seq_one_letter_code
_entity_poly.pdbx_strand_id
1 'polypeptide(L)'
;VAILLPQYVHNSFFDTRLTNWVGLITRKPVTEDFAPLLPWVGVMWWGLAAGQWVLKHRREWVTGALPSVLAPLATLGRWSLSFYMLHQPVLIGLLWAVRTLV
;
A
#
# COMPACT_ATOMS: atom_id res chain seq x y z
N VAL A 1 5.89 -17.10 8.81
CA VAL A 1 6.25 -17.58 7.46
C VAL A 1 6.11 -16.49 6.41
N ALA A 2 4.92 -15.96 6.12
CA ALA A 2 4.71 -14.98 5.04
C ALA A 2 5.62 -13.74 5.07
N ILE A 3 5.91 -13.19 6.26
CA ILE A 3 6.80 -12.02 6.40
C ILE A 3 8.27 -12.38 6.15
N LEU A 4 8.73 -13.53 6.64
CA LEU A 4 10.15 -13.88 6.66
C LEU A 4 10.59 -14.65 5.42
N LEU A 5 9.69 -15.41 4.78
CA LEU A 5 10.02 -16.21 3.59
C LEU A 5 10.74 -15.41 2.49
N PRO A 6 10.27 -14.22 2.07
CA PRO A 6 10.94 -13.43 1.04
C PRO A 6 12.23 -12.74 1.54
N GLN A 7 12.74 -13.04 2.74
CA GLN A 7 14.08 -12.60 3.16
C GLN A 7 15.13 -13.69 2.92
N TYR A 8 14.70 -14.95 2.83
CA TYR A 8 15.60 -16.11 2.73
C TYR A 8 15.43 -16.88 1.42
N VAL A 9 14.25 -16.82 0.79
CA VAL A 9 13.92 -17.58 -0.41
C VAL A 9 13.69 -16.63 -1.57
N HIS A 10 14.51 -16.78 -2.60
CA HIS A 10 14.37 -16.07 -3.87
C HIS A 10 14.71 -17.03 -5.01
N ASN A 11 14.00 -16.91 -6.14
CA ASN A 11 14.28 -17.75 -7.31
C ASN A 11 13.92 -17.03 -8.61
N SER A 12 14.73 -17.19 -9.66
CA SER A 12 14.52 -16.55 -10.96
C SER A 12 13.22 -16.97 -11.66
N PHE A 13 12.64 -18.11 -11.29
CA PHE A 13 11.29 -18.52 -11.69
C PHE A 13 10.24 -17.44 -11.36
N PHE A 14 10.43 -16.67 -10.28
CA PHE A 14 9.53 -15.60 -9.88
C PHE A 14 9.76 -14.28 -10.60
N ASP A 15 10.81 -14.12 -11.41
CA ASP A 15 11.11 -12.83 -12.07
C ASP A 15 10.21 -12.54 -13.29
N THR A 16 9.30 -13.46 -13.63
CA THR A 16 8.39 -13.30 -14.78
C THR A 16 7.15 -12.49 -14.43
N ARG A 17 6.49 -11.91 -15.44
CA ARG A 17 5.25 -11.13 -15.26
C ARG A 17 4.10 -11.91 -14.62
N LEU A 18 4.09 -13.24 -14.74
CA LEU A 18 3.02 -14.09 -14.20
C LEU A 18 3.28 -14.57 -12.78
N THR A 19 4.53 -14.51 -12.31
CA THR A 19 4.97 -15.11 -11.04
C THR A 19 5.55 -14.08 -10.06
N ASN A 20 5.90 -12.88 -10.53
CA ASN A 20 6.49 -11.84 -9.69
C ASN A 20 5.60 -11.39 -8.53
N TRP A 21 4.29 -11.43 -8.71
CA TRP A 21 3.32 -11.05 -7.69
C TRP A 21 3.39 -11.92 -6.42
N VAL A 22 4.05 -13.08 -6.44
CA VAL A 22 4.28 -13.88 -5.23
C VAL A 22 5.22 -13.16 -4.26
N GLY A 23 6.23 -12.44 -4.77
CA GLY A 23 7.20 -11.69 -3.95
C GLY A 23 8.51 -12.39 -3.62
N LEU A 24 8.79 -13.55 -4.24
CA LEU A 24 10.05 -14.30 -4.10
C LEU A 24 11.03 -14.03 -5.27
N ILE A 25 10.97 -12.80 -5.81
CA ILE A 25 11.73 -12.32 -6.96
C ILE A 25 13.22 -12.15 -6.61
N THR A 26 14.12 -12.36 -7.57
CA THR A 26 15.54 -12.02 -7.43
C THR A 26 15.82 -10.59 -7.90
N ARG A 27 14.97 -10.02 -8.77
CA ARG A 27 15.11 -8.66 -9.29
C ARG A 27 13.77 -7.94 -9.29
N LYS A 28 13.79 -6.68 -8.87
CA LYS A 28 12.59 -5.84 -8.89
C LYS A 28 12.15 -5.57 -10.34
N PRO A 29 10.87 -5.74 -10.66
CA PRO A 29 10.35 -5.33 -11.97
C PRO A 29 10.42 -3.81 -12.12
N VAL A 30 10.52 -3.34 -13.37
CA VAL A 30 10.50 -1.91 -13.70
C VAL A 30 9.07 -1.39 -13.64
N THR A 31 8.63 -1.04 -12.43
CA THR A 31 7.34 -0.39 -12.15
C THR A 31 7.47 0.38 -10.84
N GLU A 32 6.80 1.52 -10.75
CA GLU A 32 6.84 2.39 -9.56
C GLU A 32 6.15 1.71 -8.37
N ASP A 33 5.05 1.00 -8.63
CA ASP A 33 4.13 0.51 -7.61
C ASP A 33 4.12 -1.02 -7.51
N PHE A 34 5.30 -1.62 -7.30
CA PHE A 34 5.40 -3.06 -7.10
C PHE A 34 5.07 -3.47 -5.66
N ALA A 35 3.86 -3.97 -5.43
CA ALA A 35 3.41 -4.51 -4.15
C ALA A 35 3.03 -6.01 -4.27
N PRO A 36 3.98 -6.95 -4.08
CA PRO A 36 3.71 -8.38 -4.18
C PRO A 36 2.90 -8.92 -2.99
N LEU A 37 2.45 -10.17 -3.06
CA LEU A 37 1.74 -10.86 -1.99
C LEU A 37 2.62 -11.02 -0.74
N LEU A 38 3.86 -11.50 -0.89
CA LEU A 38 4.81 -11.63 0.21
C LEU A 38 5.75 -10.42 0.20
N PRO A 39 5.98 -9.76 1.36
CA PRO A 39 5.53 -10.13 2.71
C PRO A 39 4.14 -9.57 3.11
N TRP A 40 3.51 -8.78 2.25
CA TRP A 40 2.39 -7.90 2.59
C TRP A 40 1.15 -8.60 3.13
N VAL A 41 0.82 -9.80 2.65
CA VAL A 41 -0.29 -10.61 3.19
C VAL A 41 -0.07 -10.96 4.66
N GLY A 42 1.19 -11.16 5.07
CA GLY A 42 1.53 -11.40 6.47
C GLY A 42 1.29 -10.17 7.34
N VAL A 43 1.66 -8.98 6.85
CA VAL A 43 1.37 -7.71 7.51
C VAL A 43 -0.13 -7.48 7.62
N MET A 44 -0.89 -7.74 6.55
CA MET A 44 -2.35 -7.64 6.53
C MET A 44 -3.01 -8.58 7.56
N TRP A 45 -2.57 -9.84 7.64
CA TRP A 45 -3.10 -10.79 8.63
C TRP A 45 -2.82 -10.36 10.07
N TRP A 46 -1.63 -9.83 10.36
CA TRP A 46 -1.34 -9.27 11.68
C TRP A 46 -2.23 -8.06 11.98
N GLY A 47 -2.45 -7.17 11.01
CA GLY A 47 -3.38 -6.07 11.14
C GLY A 47 -4.82 -6.54 11.43
N LEU A 48 -5.28 -7.58 10.72
CA LEU A 48 -6.60 -8.18 10.95
C LEU A 48 -6.71 -8.79 12.34
N ALA A 49 -5.71 -9.57 12.77
CA ALA A 49 -5.70 -10.20 14.09
C ALA A 49 -5.69 -9.13 15.21
N ALA A 50 -4.85 -8.10 15.08
CA ALA A 50 -4.82 -6.97 15.99
C ALA A 50 -6.16 -6.22 16.01
N GLY A 51 -6.75 -5.95 14.85
CA GLY A 51 -8.04 -5.30 14.72
C GLY A 51 -9.16 -6.09 15.41
N GLN A 52 -9.22 -7.41 15.19
CA GLN A 52 -10.19 -8.27 15.89
C GLN A 52 -9.96 -8.29 17.41
N TRP A 53 -8.70 -8.33 17.85
CA TRP A 53 -8.38 -8.26 19.27
C TRP A 53 -8.84 -6.94 19.89
N VAL A 54 -8.59 -5.80 19.24
CA VAL A 54 -9.04 -4.48 19.68
C VAL A 54 -10.57 -4.43 19.72
N LEU A 55 -11.26 -4.87 18.67
CA LEU A 55 -12.72 -4.87 18.64
C LEU A 55 -13.34 -5.73 19.74
N LYS A 56 -12.66 -6.80 20.18
CA LYS A 56 -13.13 -7.67 21.26
C LYS A 56 -12.86 -7.11 22.65
N HIS A 57 -11.72 -6.44 22.88
CA HIS A 57 -11.29 -6.06 24.23
C HIS A 57 -11.27 -4.56 24.50
N ARG A 58 -11.11 -3.72 23.47
CA ARG A 58 -10.88 -2.27 23.53
C ARG A 58 -11.61 -1.55 22.39
N ARG A 59 -12.88 -1.88 22.20
CA ARG A 59 -13.68 -1.40 21.05
C ARG A 59 -13.71 0.13 20.99
N GLU A 60 -13.75 0.78 22.14
CA GLU A 60 -13.73 2.23 22.31
C GLU A 60 -12.54 2.93 21.64
N TRP A 61 -11.42 2.23 21.43
CA TRP A 61 -10.25 2.79 20.72
C TRP A 61 -10.52 3.07 19.24
N VAL A 62 -11.48 2.38 18.63
CA VAL A 62 -11.72 2.41 17.18
C VAL A 62 -13.15 2.79 16.79
N THR A 63 -14.07 2.94 17.76
CA THR A 63 -15.48 3.27 17.49
C THR A 63 -15.88 4.71 17.84
N GLY A 64 -14.92 5.62 17.95
CA GLY A 64 -15.19 7.05 18.17
C GLY A 64 -15.61 7.80 16.90
N ALA A 65 -16.28 8.93 17.08
CA ALA A 65 -16.52 9.86 15.98
C ALA A 65 -15.20 10.51 15.54
N LEU A 66 -14.97 10.61 14.23
CA LEU A 66 -13.83 11.38 13.72
C LEU A 66 -14.01 12.86 14.06
N PRO A 67 -12.96 13.54 14.56
CA PRO A 67 -12.96 14.99 14.67
C PRO A 67 -13.33 15.66 13.33
N SER A 68 -14.17 16.69 13.37
CA SER A 68 -14.66 17.38 12.16
C SER A 68 -13.54 17.93 11.28
N VAL A 69 -12.42 18.35 11.89
CA VAL A 69 -11.20 18.80 11.20
C VAL A 69 -10.58 17.71 10.31
N LEU A 70 -10.80 16.43 10.63
CA LEU A 70 -10.32 15.29 9.85
C LEU A 70 -11.35 14.79 8.82
N ALA A 71 -12.56 15.35 8.79
CA ALA A 71 -13.60 14.93 7.85
C ALA A 71 -13.19 15.06 6.37
N PRO A 72 -12.46 16.11 5.92
CA PRO A 72 -11.94 16.17 4.56
C PRO A 72 -10.99 15.03 4.25
N LEU A 73 -10.10 14.69 5.19
CA LEU A 73 -9.15 13.59 5.05
C LEU A 73 -9.88 12.24 4.96
N ALA A 74 -10.94 12.05 5.74
CA ALA A 74 -11.79 10.87 5.62
C ALA A 74 -12.48 10.79 4.25
N THR A 75 -12.88 11.91 3.65
CA THR A 75 -13.42 11.95 2.28
C THR A 75 -12.37 11.55 1.25
N LEU A 76 -11.14 12.06 1.36
CA LEU A 76 -10.03 11.65 0.49
C LEU A 76 -9.72 10.16 0.64
N GLY A 77 -9.76 9.62 1.86
CA GLY A 77 -9.57 8.19 2.12
C GLY A 77 -10.65 7.30 1.47
N ARG A 78 -11.91 7.75 1.44
CA ARG A 78 -13.03 7.05 0.76
C ARG A 78 -12.83 6.95 -0.75
N TRP A 79 -12.21 7.97 -1.35
CA TRP A 79 -11.88 8.02 -2.78
C TRP A 79 -10.37 7.88 -3.01
N SER A 80 -9.71 7.09 -2.15
CA SER A 80 -8.25 6.99 -2.11
C SER A 80 -7.66 6.57 -3.46
N LEU A 81 -8.30 5.62 -4.16
CA LEU A 81 -7.85 5.20 -5.49
C LEU A 81 -7.95 6.33 -6.52
N SER A 82 -9.06 7.07 -6.55
CA SER A 82 -9.24 8.18 -7.49
C SER A 82 -8.23 9.30 -7.22
N PHE A 83 -8.05 9.65 -5.94
CA PHE A 83 -7.04 10.63 -5.53
C PHE A 83 -5.62 10.15 -5.90
N TYR A 84 -5.32 8.88 -5.67
CA TYR A 84 -4.06 8.26 -6.03
C TYR A 84 -3.84 8.17 -7.55
N MET A 85 -4.87 7.97 -8.37
CA MET A 85 -4.67 8.04 -9.83
C MET A 85 -4.50 9.49 -10.32
N LEU A 86 -5.14 10.46 -9.65
CA LEU A 86 -5.07 11.86 -10.04
C LEU A 86 -3.73 12.52 -9.68
N HIS A 87 -3.11 12.15 -8.57
CA HIS A 87 -1.89 12.85 -8.12
C HIS A 87 -0.71 12.66 -9.11
N GLN A 88 -0.56 11.49 -9.74
CA GLN A 88 0.54 11.23 -10.69
C GLN A 88 0.55 12.20 -11.89
N PRO A 89 -0.52 12.30 -12.72
CA PRO A 89 -0.54 13.23 -13.84
C PRO A 89 -0.47 14.70 -13.41
N VAL A 90 -1.05 15.05 -12.26
CA VAL A 90 -0.97 16.41 -11.72
C VAL A 90 0.47 16.78 -11.36
N LEU A 91 1.19 15.92 -10.65
CA LEU A 91 2.60 16.17 -10.30
C LEU A 91 3.47 16.26 -11.54
N ILE A 92 3.29 15.36 -12.52
CA ILE A 92 4.01 15.39 -13.79
C ILE A 92 3.74 16.72 -14.52
N GLY A 93 2.48 17.14 -14.62
CA GLY A 93 2.09 18.39 -15.25
C GLY A 93 2.68 19.63 -14.56
N LEU A 94 2.69 19.65 -13.22
CA LEU A 94 3.28 20.73 -12.43
C LEU A 94 4.80 20.81 -12.62
N LEU A 95 5.51 19.68 -12.54
CA LEU A 95 6.96 19.63 -12.76
C LEU A 95 7.33 20.09 -14.17
N TRP A 96 6.53 19.70 -15.17
CA TRP A 96 6.73 20.15 -16.55
C TRP A 96 6.52 21.67 -16.69
N ALA A 97 5.45 22.21 -16.10
CA ALA A 97 5.19 23.65 -16.12
C ALA A 97 6.31 24.45 -15.42
N VAL A 98 6.77 24.01 -14.25
CA VAL A 98 7.90 24.65 -13.55
C VAL A 98 9.15 24.63 -14.42
N ARG A 99 9.49 23.48 -15.03
CA ARG A 99 10.63 23.37 -15.93
C ARG A 99 10.54 24.30 -17.15
N THR A 100 9.33 24.55 -17.65
CA THR A 100 9.14 25.44 -18.81
C THR A 100 9.18 26.93 -18.46
N LEU A 101 8.90 27.27 -17.20
CA LEU A 101 8.81 28.66 -16.72
C LEU A 101 10.11 29.17 -16.10
N VAL A 102 11.02 28.26 -15.74
CA VAL A 102 12.38 28.54 -15.22
C VAL A 102 13.40 28.36 -16.32
#